data_AF-A0A4Y6IFJ3-F1
#
_entry.id   AF-A0A4Y6IFJ3-F1
#
_cell.length_a   1.000
_cell.length_b   1.000
_cell.length_c   1.000
_cell.angle_alpha   90.00
_cell.angle_beta   90.00
_cell.angle_gamma   90.00
#
_symmetry.space_group_name_H-M   'P 1'
#
loop_
_entity.id
_entity.type
_entity.pdbx_description
1 polymer ?
#
loop_
_entity_poly.entity_id
_entity_poly.type
_entity_poly.pdbx_seq_one_letter_code
_entity_poly.pdbx_strand_id
1 'polypeptide(L)'
;MISRDSILGKWLDPQAPWPVPLGIVVLFILIAAAWFFLPHPLLMLVLGLIPFALLLVIKEAFLMVLLFVIFSFFRIHEVIPQLYNFKIPLMLSAASLITLFWHLVISQNIKLYWTKSLGLLSLFTLLVIVGLVLAANRPVAITYFMEIYWKIILMTFAVAYLTRTANDFNRANHLIAGAGILVACVAIYNKINEIGLVEGTRVTIGRDIGSMLGDPNDLALVLMFPASFSLSLIMTSKLSIASRLLGLVTFPLIFYAIIATQSRGGLLGILTIMGAIIYRHVASKTLFFGAAGVAAILLYAVAGISERASGGAHEEGVDASAMGRIYAWQAAFGMALDNPLTGVGLDNFYVNYYFYSPHWDGLNHAVHSTWFGVLAETGFLGLIIFIAFVTTAMLSAKSTLEKVEAHVNQLPISFYCSAQALLGGLAATIVSGTFLTQGFNWPIYLLSGLVIALTRATDEFLAKPK
;
A
#
# COMPACT_ATOMS: atom_id res chain seq x y z
N MET A 1 20.98 -9.92 26.15
CA MET A 1 22.23 -9.31 26.63
C MET A 1 22.57 -8.14 25.71
N ILE A 2 22.43 -6.91 26.21
CA ILE A 2 22.86 -5.71 25.47
C ILE A 2 24.39 -5.74 25.46
N SER A 3 25.02 -5.63 24.29
CA SER A 3 26.48 -5.56 24.17
C SER A 3 27.02 -4.38 24.99
N ARG A 4 28.08 -4.60 25.78
CA ARG A 4 28.79 -3.54 26.53
C ARG A 4 29.29 -2.41 25.62
N ASP A 5 29.52 -2.70 24.34
CA ASP A 5 30.00 -1.72 23.35
C ASP A 5 28.88 -0.92 22.68
N SER A 6 27.62 -1.28 22.89
CA SER A 6 26.49 -0.49 22.41
C SER A 6 26.35 0.82 23.20
N ILE A 7 25.75 1.85 22.59
CA ILE A 7 25.48 3.14 23.26
C ILE A 7 24.73 2.92 24.58
N LEU A 8 23.74 2.02 24.60
CA LEU A 8 23.04 1.61 25.83
C LEU A 8 23.93 0.87 26.82
N GLY A 9 24.88 0.05 26.37
CA GLY A 9 25.86 -0.61 27.21
C GLY A 9 26.79 0.37 27.93
N LYS A 10 27.17 1.47 27.24
CA LYS A 10 27.95 2.58 27.81
C LYS A 10 27.12 3.51 28.71
N TRP A 11 25.82 3.67 28.41
CA TRP A 11 24.88 4.43 29.24
C TRP A 11 24.47 3.67 30.52
N LEU A 12 24.47 2.34 30.50
CA LEU A 12 24.12 1.50 31.65
C LEU A 12 25.36 0.99 32.42
N ASP A 13 26.57 1.45 32.06
CA ASP A 13 27.80 1.10 32.77
C ASP A 13 27.83 1.79 34.15
N PRO A 14 27.80 1.03 35.26
CA PRO A 14 27.84 1.59 36.61
C PRO A 14 29.13 2.37 36.93
N GLN A 15 30.17 2.23 36.09
CA GLN A 15 31.45 2.92 36.24
C GLN A 15 31.59 4.18 35.35
N ALA A 16 30.60 4.50 34.50
CA ALA A 16 30.63 5.70 33.66
C ALA A 16 30.30 6.96 34.49
N PRO A 17 31.18 7.97 34.56
CA PRO A 17 31.14 8.89 35.68
C PRO A 17 30.03 9.96 35.64
N TRP A 18 29.33 10.22 34.52
CA TRP A 18 28.39 11.37 34.45
C TRP A 18 27.15 11.32 33.51
N PRO A 19 26.91 10.36 32.59
CA PRO A 19 25.87 10.54 31.57
C PRO A 19 24.42 10.32 32.06
N VAL A 20 24.19 9.37 32.97
CA VAL A 20 22.83 9.05 33.44
C VAL A 20 22.26 10.08 34.41
N PRO A 21 23.00 10.52 35.45
CA PRO A 21 22.47 11.51 36.40
C PRO A 21 22.19 12.85 35.73
N LEU A 22 23.08 13.28 34.81
CA LEU A 22 22.90 14.53 34.06
C LEU A 22 21.67 14.49 33.16
N GLY A 23 21.44 13.36 32.46
CA GLY A 23 20.24 13.18 31.63
C GLY A 23 18.94 13.22 32.43
N ILE A 24 18.94 12.62 33.63
CA ILE A 24 17.80 12.65 34.55
C ILE A 24 17.54 14.09 35.06
N VAL A 25 18.59 14.81 35.45
CA VAL A 25 18.48 16.21 35.90
C VAL A 25 17.93 17.10 34.78
N VAL A 26 18.45 16.96 33.54
CA VAL A 26 17.95 17.71 32.38
C VAL A 26 16.48 17.39 32.12
N LEU A 27 16.07 16.12 32.20
CA LEU A 27 14.67 15.73 32.03
C LEU A 27 13.77 16.37 33.10
N PHE A 28 14.18 16.37 34.37
CA PHE A 28 13.40 17.01 35.43
C PHE A 28 13.31 18.54 35.26
N ILE A 29 14.38 19.19 34.79
CA ILE A 29 14.37 20.62 34.47
C ILE A 29 13.37 20.90 33.33
N LEU A 30 13.36 20.07 32.29
CA LEU A 30 12.41 20.21 31.17
C LEU A 30 10.96 19.99 31.61
N ILE A 31 10.69 19.01 32.47
CA ILE A 31 9.36 18.76 33.03
C ILE A 31 8.91 19.94 33.91
N ALA A 32 9.80 20.45 34.77
CA ALA A 32 9.52 21.60 35.62
C ALA A 32 9.27 22.88 34.80
N ALA A 33 10.05 23.10 33.74
CA ALA A 33 9.84 24.21 32.81
C ALA A 33 8.50 24.07 32.07
N ALA A 34 8.17 22.88 31.57
CA ALA A 34 6.89 22.62 30.90
C ALA A 34 5.70 22.89 31.83
N TRP A 35 5.79 22.48 33.10
CA TRP A 35 4.78 22.78 34.12
C TRP A 35 4.65 24.26 34.43
N PHE A 36 5.77 24.99 34.48
CA PHE A 36 5.76 26.43 34.73
C PHE A 36 4.97 27.19 33.65
N PHE A 37 5.12 26.81 32.38
CA PHE A 37 4.40 27.46 31.27
C PHE A 37 2.97 26.93 31.09
N LEU A 38 2.69 25.68 31.46
CA LEU A 38 1.37 25.04 31.33
C LEU A 38 1.04 24.23 32.60
N PRO A 39 0.60 24.89 33.68
CA PRO A 39 0.32 24.23 34.97
C PRO A 39 -1.03 23.50 34.92
N HIS A 40 -1.10 22.44 34.11
CA HIS A 40 -2.30 21.64 33.91
C HIS A 40 -2.04 20.18 34.33
N PRO A 41 -2.85 19.57 35.20
CA PRO A 41 -2.62 18.19 35.69
C PRO A 41 -2.45 17.15 34.58
N LEU A 42 -3.17 17.30 33.46
CA LEU A 42 -3.01 16.44 32.29
C LEU A 42 -1.61 16.47 31.67
N LEU A 43 -0.86 17.57 31.80
CA LEU A 43 0.51 17.66 31.28
C LEU A 43 1.42 16.64 31.97
N MET A 44 1.34 16.52 33.30
CA MET A 44 2.13 15.56 34.06
C MET A 44 1.74 14.12 33.74
N LEU A 45 0.45 13.87 33.53
CA LEU A 45 -0.04 12.55 33.11
C LEU A 45 0.49 12.17 31.73
N VAL A 46 0.44 13.08 30.76
CA VAL A 46 1.00 12.86 29.42
C VAL A 46 2.50 12.64 29.49
N LEU A 47 3.25 13.50 30.18
CA LEU A 47 4.71 13.38 30.35
C LEU A 47 5.09 12.06 31.03
N GLY A 48 4.32 11.61 32.02
CA GLY A 48 4.52 10.33 32.69
C GLY A 48 4.24 9.12 31.79
N LEU A 49 3.35 9.24 30.81
CA LEU A 49 3.01 8.17 29.86
C LEU A 49 3.96 8.08 28.66
N ILE A 50 4.64 9.18 28.29
CA ILE A 50 5.56 9.23 27.13
C ILE A 50 6.61 8.12 27.16
N PRO A 51 7.33 7.84 28.28
CA PRO A 51 8.33 6.78 28.30
C PRO A 51 7.75 5.39 27.99
N PHE A 52 6.54 5.09 28.49
CA PHE A 52 5.86 3.83 28.22
C PHE A 52 5.40 3.74 26.77
N ALA A 53 4.88 4.84 26.21
CA ALA A 53 4.52 4.93 24.80
C ALA A 53 5.74 4.73 23.89
N LEU A 54 6.87 5.37 24.20
CA LEU A 54 8.13 5.19 23.46
C LEU A 54 8.64 3.75 23.53
N LEU A 55 8.58 3.13 24.72
CA LEU A 55 8.97 1.73 24.89
C LEU A 55 8.07 0.80 24.07
N LEU A 56 6.76 1.05 24.03
CA LEU A 56 5.83 0.30 23.19
C LEU A 56 6.14 0.48 21.70
N VAL A 57 6.36 1.73 21.25
CA VAL A 57 6.70 2.08 19.86
C VAL A 57 7.97 1.35 19.42
N ILE A 58 9.01 1.36 20.25
CA ILE A 58 10.27 0.67 19.99
C ILE A 58 10.04 -0.85 19.97
N LYS A 59 9.33 -1.41 20.94
CA LYS A 59 9.13 -2.86 21.03
C LYS A 59 8.28 -3.40 19.87
N GLU A 60 7.23 -2.69 19.49
CA GLU A 60 6.24 -3.10 18.50
C GLU A 60 6.52 -2.47 17.13
N ALA A 61 7.78 -2.62 16.70
CA ALA A 61 8.33 -1.91 15.56
C ALA A 61 7.54 -2.10 14.26
N PHE A 62 7.28 -3.37 13.92
CA PHE A 62 6.52 -3.74 12.74
C PHE A 62 5.06 -3.27 12.83
N LEU A 63 4.46 -3.29 14.03
CA LEU A 63 3.09 -2.84 14.22
C LEU A 63 2.94 -1.35 13.93
N MET A 64 3.90 -0.52 14.32
CA MET A 64 3.87 0.92 14.02
C MET A 64 3.85 1.18 12.51
N VAL A 65 4.71 0.49 11.75
CA VAL A 65 4.76 0.59 10.29
C VAL A 65 3.50 0.06 9.65
N LEU A 66 3.00 -1.10 10.10
CA LEU A 66 1.78 -1.69 9.59
C LEU A 66 0.56 -0.80 9.85
N LEU A 67 0.45 -0.20 11.04
CA LEU A 67 -0.62 0.74 11.37
C LEU A 67 -0.49 2.02 10.54
N PHE A 68 0.71 2.56 10.37
CA PHE A 68 0.94 3.71 9.51
C PHE A 68 0.45 3.43 8.09
N VAL A 69 0.82 2.27 7.54
CA VAL A 69 0.36 1.80 6.24
C VAL A 69 -1.16 1.67 6.21
N ILE A 70 -1.76 1.03 7.21
CA ILE A 70 -3.22 0.88 7.29
C ILE A 70 -3.91 2.25 7.27
N PHE A 71 -3.48 3.18 8.13
CA PHE A 71 -4.10 4.50 8.22
C PHE A 71 -3.85 5.38 7.00
N SER A 72 -2.72 5.22 6.30
CA SER A 72 -2.36 6.05 5.14
C SER A 72 -2.92 5.49 3.83
N PHE A 73 -2.85 4.17 3.64
CA PHE A 73 -3.30 3.52 2.40
C PHE A 73 -4.81 3.30 2.39
N PHE A 74 -5.37 2.75 3.47
CA PHE A 74 -6.83 2.55 3.60
C PHE A 74 -7.56 3.81 4.04
N ARG A 75 -6.81 4.88 4.35
CA ARG A 75 -7.32 6.16 4.80
C ARG A 75 -8.36 6.04 5.92
N ILE A 76 -8.10 5.18 6.90
CA ILE A 76 -9.03 4.90 8.02
C ILE A 76 -9.46 6.18 8.75
N HIS A 77 -8.58 7.17 8.84
CA HIS A 77 -8.86 8.48 9.42
C HIS A 77 -9.83 9.34 8.61
N GLU A 78 -10.01 9.06 7.32
CA GLU A 78 -10.98 9.71 6.43
C GLU A 78 -12.27 8.89 6.34
N VAL A 79 -12.16 7.56 6.45
CA VAL A 79 -13.31 6.64 6.50
C VAL A 79 -14.14 6.85 7.78
N ILE A 80 -13.48 7.24 8.88
CA ILE A 80 -14.12 7.55 10.16
C ILE A 80 -13.96 9.06 10.41
N PRO A 81 -15.00 9.89 10.15
CA PRO A 81 -14.89 11.35 10.24
C PRO A 81 -14.39 11.85 11.59
N GLN A 82 -14.71 11.15 12.67
CA GLN A 82 -14.27 11.48 14.03
C GLN A 82 -12.74 11.42 14.18
N LEU A 83 -12.05 10.63 13.35
CA LEU A 83 -10.59 10.46 13.42
C LEU A 83 -9.82 11.49 12.57
N TYR A 84 -10.50 12.24 11.69
CA TYR A 84 -9.87 13.09 10.68
C TYR A 84 -8.92 14.13 11.28
N ASN A 85 -9.36 14.82 12.35
CA ASN A 85 -8.60 15.91 12.97
C ASN A 85 -7.42 15.44 13.83
N PHE A 86 -7.32 14.14 14.14
CA PHE A 86 -6.27 13.62 15.03
C PHE A 86 -4.91 13.44 14.35
N LYS A 87 -4.82 13.61 13.01
CA LYS A 87 -3.58 13.47 12.23
C LYS A 87 -2.84 12.15 12.53
N ILE A 88 -3.60 11.06 12.73
CA ILE A 88 -3.08 9.74 13.11
C ILE A 88 -1.98 9.23 12.15
N PRO A 89 -2.10 9.35 10.81
CA PRO A 89 -1.02 8.97 9.91
C PRO A 89 0.30 9.68 10.21
N LEU A 90 0.26 10.96 10.56
CA LEU A 90 1.47 11.73 10.91
C LEU A 90 2.12 11.18 12.17
N MET A 91 1.33 10.92 13.22
CA MET A 91 1.83 10.35 14.47
C MET A 91 2.44 8.95 14.27
N LEU A 92 1.77 8.10 13.48
CA LEU A 92 2.26 6.75 13.16
C LEU A 92 3.51 6.79 12.27
N SER A 93 3.62 7.78 11.38
CA SER A 93 4.84 8.00 10.58
C SER A 93 6.03 8.37 11.46
N ALA A 94 5.83 9.25 12.45
CA ALA A 94 6.86 9.63 13.42
C ALA A 94 7.26 8.43 14.29
N ALA A 95 6.28 7.66 14.80
CA ALA A 95 6.54 6.43 15.54
C ALA A 95 7.35 5.42 14.72
N SER A 96 6.97 5.21 13.45
CA SER A 96 7.67 4.32 12.52
C SER A 96 9.12 4.76 12.28
N LEU A 97 9.35 6.07 12.10
CA LEU A 97 10.69 6.65 11.92
C LEU A 97 11.56 6.49 13.18
N ILE A 98 11.00 6.79 14.36
CA ILE A 98 11.69 6.64 15.66
C ILE A 98 12.14 5.19 15.84
N THR A 99 11.23 4.25 15.59
CA THR A 99 11.50 2.82 15.67
C THR A 99 12.57 2.37 14.68
N LEU A 100 12.47 2.80 13.42
CA LEU A 100 13.44 2.44 12.38
C LEU A 100 14.83 2.97 12.76
N PHE A 101 14.92 4.23 13.18
CA PHE A 101 16.14 4.84 13.67
C PHE A 101 16.72 4.08 14.88
N TRP A 102 15.89 3.77 15.87
CA TRP A 102 16.30 3.03 17.05
C TRP A 102 16.87 1.65 16.70
N HIS A 103 16.23 0.92 15.78
CA HIS A 103 16.66 -0.43 15.45
C HIS A 103 17.82 -0.52 14.47
N LEU A 104 17.98 0.47 13.60
CA LEU A 104 19.11 0.55 12.68
C LEU A 104 20.36 1.15 13.35
N VAL A 105 20.21 2.23 14.11
CA VAL A 105 21.34 3.04 14.60
C VAL A 105 21.72 2.68 16.03
N ILE A 106 20.72 2.60 16.93
CA ILE A 106 20.97 2.49 18.37
C ILE A 106 21.14 1.03 18.80
N SER A 107 20.11 0.21 18.60
CA SER A 107 20.13 -1.20 19.00
C SER A 107 20.78 -2.13 17.99
N GLN A 108 20.91 -1.70 16.72
CA GLN A 108 21.55 -2.45 15.62
C GLN A 108 21.03 -3.89 15.46
N ASN A 109 19.75 -4.10 15.83
CA ASN A 109 19.10 -5.42 15.80
C ASN A 109 18.53 -5.76 14.41
N ILE A 110 18.60 -4.82 13.46
CA ILE A 110 18.18 -5.03 12.08
C ILE A 110 19.45 -5.08 11.23
N LYS A 111 19.65 -6.22 10.57
CA LYS A 111 20.68 -6.35 9.53
C LYS A 111 20.06 -5.95 8.21
N LEU A 112 20.58 -4.86 7.63
CA LEU A 112 20.19 -4.44 6.29
C LEU A 112 20.61 -5.50 5.28
N TYR A 113 19.77 -5.69 4.28
CA TYR A 113 20.04 -6.57 3.16
C TYR A 113 19.65 -5.88 1.85
N TRP A 114 20.23 -6.34 0.76
CA TRP A 114 19.98 -5.79 -0.56
C TRP A 114 19.55 -6.90 -1.51
N THR A 115 18.35 -6.78 -2.06
CA THR A 115 17.82 -7.69 -3.08
C THR A 115 17.78 -6.98 -4.43
N LYS A 116 17.68 -7.75 -5.52
CA LYS A 116 17.48 -7.18 -6.86
C LYS A 116 16.28 -6.24 -6.91
N SER A 117 15.17 -6.58 -6.25
CA SER A 117 13.96 -5.75 -6.19
C SER A 117 14.21 -4.41 -5.49
N LEU A 118 14.93 -4.40 -4.36
CA LEU A 118 15.31 -3.15 -3.68
C LEU A 118 16.27 -2.30 -4.52
N GLY A 119 17.19 -2.96 -5.26
CA GLY A 119 18.09 -2.28 -6.21
C GLY A 119 17.33 -1.59 -7.34
N LEU A 120 16.38 -2.28 -7.97
CA LEU A 120 15.54 -1.72 -9.03
C LEU A 120 14.64 -0.59 -8.50
N LEU A 121 14.06 -0.75 -7.31
CA LEU A 121 13.28 0.29 -6.66
C LEU A 121 14.12 1.54 -6.38
N SER A 122 15.35 1.36 -5.89
CA SER A 122 16.29 2.46 -5.63
C SER A 122 16.68 3.18 -6.91
N LEU A 123 16.95 2.43 -7.98
CA LEU A 123 17.26 2.99 -9.28
C LEU A 123 16.06 3.77 -9.84
N PHE A 124 14.84 3.22 -9.75
CA PHE A 124 13.63 3.94 -10.16
C PHE A 124 13.43 5.22 -9.35
N THR A 125 13.61 5.16 -8.04
CA THR A 125 13.51 6.33 -7.15
C THR A 125 14.56 7.38 -7.51
N LEU A 126 15.79 6.97 -7.83
CA LEU A 126 16.84 7.89 -8.29
C LEU A 126 16.44 8.58 -9.59
N LEU A 127 15.88 7.84 -10.56
CA LEU A 127 15.37 8.42 -11.80
C LEU A 127 14.25 9.43 -11.54
N VAL A 128 13.34 9.14 -10.62
CA VAL A 128 12.30 10.09 -10.20
C VAL A 128 12.92 11.35 -9.60
N ILE A 129 13.92 11.22 -8.70
CA ILE A 129 14.63 12.36 -8.10
C ILE A 129 15.32 13.23 -9.16
N VAL A 130 16.00 12.61 -10.13
CA VAL A 130 16.58 13.33 -11.27
C VAL A 130 15.48 14.04 -12.08
N GLY A 131 14.35 13.35 -12.29
CA GLY A 131 13.15 13.90 -12.92
C GLY A 131 12.57 15.12 -12.19
N LEU A 132 12.71 15.24 -10.87
CA LEU A 132 12.24 16.44 -10.13
C LEU A 132 12.97 17.72 -10.57
N VAL A 133 14.28 17.61 -10.85
CA VAL A 133 15.10 18.76 -11.28
C VAL A 133 14.73 19.17 -12.71
N LEU A 134 14.39 18.18 -13.54
CA LEU A 134 14.07 18.33 -14.96
C LEU A 134 12.57 18.47 -15.25
N ALA A 135 11.72 18.45 -14.22
CA ALA A 135 10.27 18.49 -14.36
C ALA A 135 9.81 19.77 -15.07
N ALA A 136 8.78 19.65 -15.91
CA ALA A 136 8.15 20.76 -16.61
C ALA A 136 7.61 21.82 -15.62
N ASN A 137 6.93 21.35 -14.56
CA ASN A 137 6.51 22.14 -13.41
C ASN A 137 7.14 21.56 -12.13
N ARG A 138 8.30 22.14 -11.75
CA ARG A 138 9.08 21.71 -10.58
C ARG A 138 8.32 21.88 -9.26
N PRO A 139 7.61 23.00 -8.98
CA PRO A 139 6.83 23.12 -7.74
C PRO A 139 5.83 21.98 -7.53
N VAL A 140 5.10 21.57 -8.57
CA VAL A 140 4.16 20.44 -8.50
C VAL A 140 4.91 19.14 -8.19
N ALA A 141 5.96 18.84 -8.95
CA ALA A 141 6.74 17.61 -8.75
C ALA A 141 7.36 17.51 -7.35
N ILE A 142 7.95 18.61 -6.86
CA ILE A 142 8.56 18.68 -5.52
C ILE A 142 7.50 18.51 -4.44
N THR A 143 6.33 19.15 -4.59
CA THR A 143 5.23 19.04 -3.62
C THR A 143 4.75 17.60 -3.52
N TYR A 144 4.44 16.97 -4.66
CA TYR A 144 4.02 15.57 -4.69
C TYR A 144 5.10 14.64 -4.10
N PHE A 145 6.37 14.88 -4.43
CA PHE A 145 7.47 14.11 -3.86
C PHE A 145 7.48 14.21 -2.33
N MET A 146 7.53 15.43 -1.79
CA MET A 146 7.66 15.74 -0.35
C MET A 146 6.44 15.34 0.47
N GLU A 147 5.25 15.38 -0.10
CA GLU A 147 4.02 15.05 0.60
C GLU A 147 3.70 13.56 0.56
N ILE A 148 4.03 12.87 -0.54
CA ILE A 148 3.52 11.53 -0.83
C ILE A 148 4.67 10.55 -1.14
N TYR A 149 5.38 10.76 -2.25
CA TYR A 149 6.19 9.71 -2.87
C TYR A 149 7.34 9.19 -1.98
N TRP A 150 8.14 10.08 -1.36
CA TRP A 150 9.29 9.61 -0.56
C TRP A 150 8.86 8.77 0.65
N LYS A 151 7.68 9.07 1.22
CA LYS A 151 7.12 8.31 2.34
C LYS A 151 6.75 6.89 1.90
N ILE A 152 6.18 6.73 0.71
CA ILE A 152 5.87 5.41 0.13
C ILE A 152 7.14 4.58 -0.02
N ILE A 153 8.19 5.16 -0.62
CA ILE A 153 9.46 4.47 -0.83
C ILE A 153 10.09 4.09 0.51
N LEU A 154 10.26 5.04 1.42
CA LEU A 154 10.81 4.78 2.75
C LEU A 154 10.05 3.65 3.47
N MET A 155 8.72 3.69 3.43
CA MET A 155 7.89 2.72 4.15
C MET A 155 7.92 1.35 3.48
N THR A 156 8.18 1.29 2.17
CA THR A 156 8.45 0.03 1.46
C THR A 156 9.73 -0.63 1.96
N PHE A 157 10.80 0.15 2.15
CA PHE A 157 12.03 -0.34 2.79
C PHE A 157 11.79 -0.74 4.26
N ALA A 158 11.03 0.07 5.01
CA ALA A 158 10.71 -0.22 6.40
C ALA A 158 9.94 -1.55 6.53
N VAL A 159 8.92 -1.77 5.70
CA VAL A 159 8.17 -3.04 5.64
C VAL A 159 9.09 -4.21 5.28
N ALA A 160 9.96 -4.05 4.28
CA ALA A 160 10.92 -5.09 3.89
C ALA A 160 11.88 -5.48 5.03
N TYR A 161 12.36 -4.51 5.81
CA TYR A 161 13.36 -4.74 6.86
C TYR A 161 12.76 -5.14 8.22
N LEU A 162 11.55 -4.68 8.54
CA LEU A 162 10.94 -4.89 9.85
C LEU A 162 10.07 -6.14 9.92
N THR A 163 9.50 -6.58 8.80
CA THR A 163 8.66 -7.80 8.75
C THR A 163 9.55 -9.03 8.68
N ARG A 164 9.66 -9.81 9.77
CA ARG A 164 10.66 -10.90 9.84
C ARG A 164 10.10 -12.22 10.37
N THR A 165 9.19 -12.15 11.32
CA THR A 165 8.74 -13.33 12.07
C THR A 165 7.39 -13.84 11.56
N ALA A 166 7.09 -15.11 11.84
CA ALA A 166 5.77 -15.70 11.58
C ALA A 166 4.62 -14.90 12.19
N ASN A 167 4.87 -14.27 13.35
CA ASN A 167 3.90 -13.42 14.02
C ASN A 167 3.67 -12.09 13.29
N ASP A 168 4.71 -11.50 12.68
CA ASP A 168 4.56 -10.27 11.88
C ASP A 168 3.66 -10.53 10.67
N PHE A 169 3.94 -11.60 9.92
CA PHE A 169 3.10 -12.04 8.80
C PHE A 169 1.67 -12.37 9.25
N ASN A 170 1.52 -13.05 10.39
CA ASN A 170 0.20 -13.33 10.95
C ASN A 170 -0.55 -12.03 11.26
N ARG A 171 0.09 -11.07 11.92
CA ARG A 171 -0.49 -9.76 12.24
C ARG A 171 -0.86 -8.97 10.98
N ALA A 172 0.01 -8.95 9.95
CA ALA A 172 -0.32 -8.38 8.64
C ALA A 172 -1.61 -8.97 8.09
N ASN A 173 -1.69 -10.30 7.98
CA ASN A 173 -2.86 -10.96 7.40
C ASN A 173 -4.17 -10.59 8.12
N HIS A 174 -4.15 -10.53 9.46
CA HIS A 174 -5.34 -10.23 10.25
C HIS A 174 -5.70 -8.73 10.25
N LEU A 175 -4.72 -7.84 10.44
CA LEU A 175 -4.97 -6.40 10.53
C LEU A 175 -5.35 -5.80 9.18
N ILE A 176 -4.74 -6.28 8.09
CA ILE A 176 -5.11 -5.86 6.74
C ILE A 176 -6.53 -6.32 6.41
N ALA A 177 -6.88 -7.58 6.70
CA ALA A 177 -8.25 -8.05 6.52
C ALA A 177 -9.24 -7.24 7.39
N GLY A 178 -8.92 -7.02 8.67
CA GLY A 178 -9.74 -6.21 9.57
C GLY A 178 -9.94 -4.77 9.11
N ALA A 179 -8.90 -4.12 8.59
CA ALA A 179 -9.03 -2.79 7.97
C ALA A 179 -9.98 -2.82 6.77
N GLY A 180 -9.92 -3.90 5.97
CA GLY A 180 -10.83 -4.13 4.86
C GLY A 180 -12.31 -4.23 5.27
N ILE A 181 -12.62 -4.85 6.42
CA ILE A 181 -14.00 -4.85 6.97
C ILE A 181 -14.47 -3.41 7.15
N LEU A 182 -13.66 -2.57 7.78
CA LEU A 182 -14.06 -1.22 8.13
C LEU A 182 -14.38 -0.39 6.88
N VAL A 183 -13.47 -0.43 5.88
CA VAL A 183 -13.67 0.28 4.61
C VAL A 183 -14.89 -0.28 3.85
N ALA A 184 -15.02 -1.61 3.80
CA ALA A 184 -16.15 -2.25 3.12
C ALA A 184 -17.48 -1.91 3.77
N CYS A 185 -17.59 -1.93 5.10
CA CYS A 185 -18.80 -1.57 5.82
C CYS A 185 -19.22 -0.12 5.54
N VAL A 186 -18.27 0.83 5.54
CA VAL A 186 -18.59 2.24 5.24
C VAL A 186 -18.99 2.41 3.77
N ALA A 187 -18.32 1.74 2.83
CA ALA A 187 -18.76 1.73 1.43
C ALA A 187 -20.20 1.19 1.32
N ILE A 188 -20.49 0.03 1.91
CA ILE A 188 -21.82 -0.57 1.87
C ILE A 188 -22.86 0.35 2.50
N TYR A 189 -22.55 0.96 3.64
CA TYR A 189 -23.40 1.95 4.28
C TYR A 189 -23.69 3.14 3.36
N ASN A 190 -22.66 3.70 2.71
CA ASN A 190 -22.82 4.80 1.76
C ASN A 190 -23.66 4.39 0.55
N LYS A 191 -23.50 3.15 0.06
CA LYS A 191 -24.29 2.62 -1.04
C LYS A 191 -25.78 2.49 -0.69
N ILE A 192 -26.09 1.97 0.50
CA ILE A 192 -27.46 1.77 0.97
C ILE A 192 -28.16 3.10 1.24
N ASN A 193 -27.44 4.09 1.76
CA ASN A 193 -27.99 5.40 2.13
C ASN A 193 -27.80 6.47 1.05
N GLU A 194 -27.33 6.10 -0.14
CA GLU A 194 -27.09 6.99 -1.28
C GLU A 194 -26.14 8.16 -0.97
N ILE A 195 -25.17 7.96 -0.09
CA ILE A 195 -24.24 8.98 0.36
C ILE A 195 -23.06 9.08 -0.62
N GLY A 196 -22.83 10.27 -1.17
CA GLY A 196 -21.62 10.56 -1.96
C GLY A 196 -21.48 9.72 -3.23
N LEU A 197 -22.59 9.28 -3.83
CA LEU A 197 -22.56 8.47 -5.04
C LEU A 197 -22.07 9.27 -6.25
N VAL A 198 -21.32 8.61 -7.13
CA VAL A 198 -20.90 9.13 -8.44
C VAL A 198 -21.81 8.55 -9.50
N GLU A 199 -22.21 9.35 -10.48
CA GLU A 199 -23.11 8.91 -11.57
C GLU A 199 -24.42 8.29 -11.02
N GLY A 200 -24.88 8.76 -9.85
CA GLY A 200 -26.08 8.30 -9.15
C GLY A 200 -26.01 6.87 -8.58
N THR A 201 -24.97 6.09 -8.86
CA THR A 201 -24.97 4.65 -8.56
C THR A 201 -23.67 4.12 -7.94
N ARG A 202 -22.53 4.78 -8.18
CA ARG A 202 -21.20 4.27 -7.82
C ARG A 202 -20.79 4.75 -6.44
N VAL A 203 -20.46 3.82 -5.56
CA VAL A 203 -20.09 4.15 -4.18
C VAL A 203 -18.72 4.80 -4.07
N THR A 204 -18.60 5.76 -3.16
CA THR A 204 -17.33 6.39 -2.75
C THR A 204 -17.27 6.60 -1.24
N ILE A 205 -16.12 7.01 -0.72
CA ILE A 205 -15.95 7.43 0.67
C ILE A 205 -15.19 8.76 0.70
N GLY A 206 -15.68 9.74 1.47
CA GLY A 206 -14.98 11.00 1.70
C GLY A 206 -14.80 11.88 0.46
N ARG A 207 -15.71 11.82 -0.52
CA ARG A 207 -15.65 12.64 -1.74
C ARG A 207 -15.76 14.14 -1.46
N ASP A 208 -16.57 14.51 -0.48
CA ASP A 208 -16.78 15.87 0.03
C ASP A 208 -15.51 16.51 0.60
N ILE A 209 -14.63 15.68 1.18
CA ILE A 209 -13.33 16.13 1.73
C ILE A 209 -12.16 15.92 0.76
N GLY A 210 -12.43 15.58 -0.50
CA GLY A 210 -11.39 15.34 -1.51
C GLY A 210 -10.53 14.10 -1.24
N SER A 211 -11.08 13.09 -0.54
CA SER A 211 -10.39 11.82 -0.31
C SER A 211 -10.03 11.13 -1.63
N MET A 212 -8.91 10.41 -1.64
CA MET A 212 -8.60 9.45 -2.71
C MET A 212 -9.68 8.36 -2.82
N LEU A 213 -10.35 8.00 -1.72
CA LEU A 213 -11.48 7.05 -1.73
C LEU A 213 -12.76 7.67 -2.33
N GLY A 214 -12.72 8.97 -2.64
CA GLY A 214 -13.77 9.72 -3.33
C GLY A 214 -13.89 9.39 -4.82
N ASP A 215 -12.95 8.63 -5.38
CA ASP A 215 -13.06 7.99 -6.69
C ASP A 215 -13.43 6.50 -6.52
N PRO A 216 -14.52 6.01 -7.13
CA PRO A 216 -14.94 4.62 -6.99
C PRO A 216 -13.88 3.61 -7.46
N ASN A 217 -13.07 3.97 -8.45
CA ASN A 217 -12.05 3.07 -8.98
C ASN A 217 -10.87 2.93 -8.02
N ASP A 218 -10.46 4.02 -7.37
CA ASP A 218 -9.40 4.01 -6.37
C ASP A 218 -9.86 3.32 -5.08
N LEU A 219 -11.13 3.50 -4.69
CA LEU A 219 -11.75 2.73 -3.61
C LEU A 219 -11.73 1.23 -3.92
N ALA A 220 -12.07 0.81 -5.14
CA ALA A 220 -12.00 -0.58 -5.55
C ALA A 220 -10.57 -1.13 -5.47
N LEU A 221 -9.57 -0.32 -5.86
CA LEU A 221 -8.15 -0.67 -5.73
C LEU A 221 -7.72 -0.90 -4.29
N VAL A 222 -8.11 0.01 -3.39
CA VAL A 222 -7.82 -0.13 -1.97
C VAL A 222 -8.47 -1.39 -1.40
N LEU A 223 -9.71 -1.71 -1.79
CA LEU A 223 -10.44 -2.89 -1.35
C LEU A 223 -9.90 -4.21 -1.91
N MET A 224 -9.25 -4.21 -3.07
CA MET A 224 -8.61 -5.44 -3.61
C MET A 224 -7.45 -5.92 -2.76
N PHE A 225 -6.73 -5.00 -2.11
CA PHE A 225 -5.63 -5.34 -1.23
C PHE A 225 -6.08 -6.28 -0.09
N PRO A 226 -7.03 -5.90 0.81
CA PRO A 226 -7.53 -6.78 1.86
C PRO A 226 -8.36 -7.95 1.33
N ALA A 227 -8.94 -7.88 0.12
CA ALA A 227 -9.63 -9.01 -0.50
C ALA A 227 -8.70 -10.22 -0.64
N SER A 228 -7.46 -9.99 -1.09
CA SER A 228 -6.47 -11.06 -1.29
C SER A 228 -6.04 -11.72 0.02
N PHE A 229 -5.81 -10.91 1.07
CA PHE A 229 -5.54 -11.42 2.41
C PHE A 229 -6.73 -12.20 2.98
N SER A 230 -7.95 -11.68 2.80
CA SER A 230 -9.17 -12.32 3.30
C SER A 230 -9.45 -13.67 2.62
N LEU A 231 -9.28 -13.76 1.29
CA LEU A 231 -9.43 -15.02 0.57
C LEU A 231 -8.37 -16.04 0.98
N SER A 232 -7.12 -15.59 1.17
CA SER A 232 -6.06 -16.48 1.66
C SER A 232 -6.31 -17.02 3.07
N LEU A 233 -6.88 -16.20 3.97
CA LEU A 233 -7.31 -16.64 5.29
C LEU A 233 -8.36 -17.76 5.20
N ILE A 234 -9.31 -17.68 4.26
CA ILE A 234 -10.31 -18.73 4.02
C ILE A 234 -9.65 -20.02 3.52
N MET A 235 -8.74 -19.89 2.54
CA MET A 235 -8.20 -21.01 1.78
C MET A 235 -7.08 -21.78 2.49
N THR A 236 -6.50 -21.20 3.53
CA THR A 236 -5.46 -21.86 4.30
C THR A 236 -6.06 -22.73 5.41
N SER A 237 -6.26 -24.03 5.12
CA SER A 237 -6.99 -24.97 5.98
C SER A 237 -6.41 -25.19 7.38
N LYS A 238 -5.09 -25.09 7.55
CA LYS A 238 -4.39 -25.30 8.83
C LYS A 238 -4.40 -24.06 9.76
N LEU A 239 -5.02 -22.94 9.36
CA LEU A 239 -5.20 -21.78 10.23
C LEU A 239 -6.27 -22.00 11.29
N SER A 240 -6.23 -21.18 12.34
CA SER A 240 -7.26 -21.18 13.38
C SER A 240 -8.65 -20.89 12.80
N ILE A 241 -9.69 -21.44 13.42
CA ILE A 241 -11.08 -21.19 13.01
C ILE A 241 -11.40 -19.68 13.04
N ALA A 242 -10.91 -18.95 14.04
CA ALA A 242 -11.10 -17.50 14.14
C ALA A 242 -10.49 -16.75 12.94
N SER A 243 -9.28 -17.12 12.51
CA SER A 243 -8.63 -16.56 11.32
C SER A 243 -9.44 -16.81 10.05
N ARG A 244 -9.97 -18.03 9.91
CA ARG A 244 -10.79 -18.41 8.75
C ARG A 244 -12.15 -17.71 8.76
N LEU A 245 -12.77 -17.59 9.93
CA LEU A 245 -14.02 -16.82 10.12
C LEU A 245 -13.83 -15.34 9.80
N LEU A 246 -12.70 -14.74 10.21
CA LEU A 246 -12.34 -13.38 9.81
C LEU A 246 -12.34 -13.25 8.29
N GLY A 247 -11.66 -14.15 7.58
CA GLY A 247 -11.67 -14.20 6.11
C GLY A 247 -13.08 -14.37 5.53
N LEU A 248 -13.87 -15.31 6.07
CA LEU A 248 -15.23 -15.62 5.62
C LEU A 248 -16.22 -14.46 5.80
N VAL A 249 -16.04 -13.62 6.82
CA VAL A 249 -16.84 -12.40 7.00
C VAL A 249 -16.31 -11.29 6.10
N THR A 250 -15.00 -11.11 6.04
CA THR A 250 -14.37 -9.97 5.36
C THR A 250 -14.50 -10.06 3.85
N PHE A 251 -14.25 -11.21 3.25
CA PHE A 251 -14.21 -11.36 1.80
C PHE A 251 -15.56 -11.06 1.13
N PRO A 252 -16.73 -11.58 1.60
CA PRO A 252 -18.02 -11.24 1.01
C PRO A 252 -18.38 -9.75 1.13
N LEU A 253 -18.06 -9.10 2.26
CA LEU A 253 -18.27 -7.66 2.44
C LEU A 253 -17.47 -6.87 1.42
N ILE A 254 -16.18 -7.17 1.29
CA ILE A 254 -15.32 -6.53 0.30
C ILE A 254 -15.79 -6.81 -1.13
N PHE A 255 -16.18 -8.06 -1.42
CA PHE A 255 -16.65 -8.46 -2.74
C PHE A 255 -17.87 -7.63 -3.16
N TYR A 256 -18.85 -7.50 -2.27
CA TYR A 256 -20.03 -6.66 -2.52
C TYR A 256 -19.67 -5.17 -2.61
N ALA A 257 -18.79 -4.66 -1.75
CA ALA A 257 -18.32 -3.27 -1.83
C ALA A 257 -17.63 -2.98 -3.18
N ILE A 258 -16.79 -3.89 -3.69
CA ILE A 258 -16.17 -3.78 -5.02
C ILE A 258 -17.22 -3.76 -6.13
N ILE A 259 -18.25 -4.61 -6.08
CA ILE A 259 -19.37 -4.57 -7.03
C ILE A 259 -20.06 -3.20 -6.98
N ALA A 260 -20.31 -2.67 -5.78
CA ALA A 260 -20.95 -1.37 -5.59
C ALA A 260 -20.13 -0.17 -6.14
N THR A 261 -18.82 -0.32 -6.32
CA THR A 261 -18.00 0.71 -7.00
C THR A 261 -18.23 0.78 -8.52
N GLN A 262 -18.76 -0.31 -9.09
CA GLN A 262 -18.88 -0.54 -10.54
C GLN A 262 -17.57 -0.30 -11.32
N SER A 263 -16.43 -0.54 -10.68
CA SER A 263 -15.11 -0.41 -11.30
C SER A 263 -14.78 -1.67 -12.11
N ARG A 264 -14.66 -1.53 -13.45
CA ARG A 264 -14.22 -2.61 -14.34
C ARG A 264 -12.84 -3.16 -13.93
N GLY A 265 -11.92 -2.27 -13.57
CA GLY A 265 -10.60 -2.63 -13.06
C GLY A 265 -10.66 -3.35 -11.72
N GLY A 266 -11.60 -2.97 -10.85
CA GLY A 266 -11.86 -3.64 -9.57
C GLY A 266 -12.41 -5.06 -9.74
N LEU A 267 -13.39 -5.26 -10.63
CA LEU A 267 -13.94 -6.59 -10.93
C LEU A 267 -12.91 -7.52 -11.55
N LEU A 268 -12.13 -7.03 -12.51
CA LEU A 268 -11.07 -7.83 -13.12
C LEU A 268 -9.97 -8.19 -12.11
N GLY A 269 -9.65 -7.27 -11.19
CA GLY A 269 -8.68 -7.54 -10.15
C GLY A 269 -9.20 -8.54 -9.10
N ILE A 270 -10.46 -8.50 -8.67
CA ILE A 270 -10.98 -9.55 -7.76
C ILE A 270 -11.05 -10.93 -8.44
N LEU A 271 -11.40 -10.98 -9.73
CA LEU A 271 -11.28 -12.19 -10.54
C LEU A 271 -9.83 -12.68 -10.62
N THR A 272 -8.87 -11.76 -10.71
CA THR A 272 -7.44 -12.10 -10.70
C THR A 272 -6.99 -12.67 -9.34
N ILE A 273 -7.46 -12.11 -8.22
CA ILE A 273 -7.20 -12.63 -6.87
C ILE A 273 -7.75 -14.05 -6.74
N MET A 274 -9.04 -14.23 -7.05
CA MET A 274 -9.71 -15.52 -7.01
C MET A 274 -9.00 -16.51 -7.92
N GLY A 275 -8.69 -16.11 -9.15
CA GLY A 275 -7.99 -16.95 -10.11
C GLY A 275 -6.61 -17.37 -9.61
N ALA A 276 -5.79 -16.43 -9.14
CA ALA A 276 -4.44 -16.72 -8.64
C ALA A 276 -4.44 -17.68 -7.45
N ILE A 277 -5.40 -17.57 -6.54
CA ILE A 277 -5.47 -18.43 -5.35
C ILE A 277 -6.16 -19.77 -5.69
N ILE A 278 -7.36 -19.74 -6.27
CA ILE A 278 -8.18 -20.93 -6.54
C ILE A 278 -7.54 -21.83 -7.59
N TYR A 279 -6.82 -21.29 -8.58
CA TYR A 279 -6.15 -22.08 -9.63
C TYR A 279 -5.27 -23.21 -9.05
N ARG A 280 -4.67 -22.99 -7.88
CA ARG A 280 -3.79 -23.95 -7.20
C ARG A 280 -4.55 -25.08 -6.51
N HIS A 281 -5.81 -24.84 -6.16
CA HIS A 281 -6.67 -25.79 -5.48
C HIS A 281 -7.54 -26.62 -6.43
N VAL A 282 -7.63 -26.22 -7.71
CA VAL A 282 -8.42 -26.94 -8.72
C VAL A 282 -7.54 -27.84 -9.58
N ALA A 283 -7.84 -29.13 -9.56
CA ALA A 283 -7.13 -30.15 -10.35
C ALA A 283 -7.40 -30.01 -11.86
N SER A 284 -8.67 -29.84 -12.27
CA SER A 284 -9.05 -29.68 -13.68
C SER A 284 -8.91 -28.24 -14.14
N LYS A 285 -7.94 -27.97 -15.03
CA LYS A 285 -7.74 -26.63 -15.58
C LYS A 285 -8.86 -26.20 -16.53
N THR A 286 -9.47 -27.15 -17.24
CA THR A 286 -10.66 -26.91 -18.07
C THR A 286 -11.84 -26.44 -17.23
N LEU A 287 -12.10 -27.11 -16.10
CA LEU A 287 -13.17 -26.69 -15.18
C LEU A 287 -12.89 -25.30 -14.60
N PHE A 288 -11.64 -25.03 -14.21
CA PHE A 288 -11.25 -23.72 -13.70
C PHE A 288 -11.51 -22.61 -14.71
N PHE A 289 -11.03 -22.74 -15.96
CA PHE A 289 -11.23 -21.71 -16.98
C PHE A 289 -12.70 -21.59 -17.42
N GLY A 290 -13.44 -22.70 -17.48
CA GLY A 290 -14.88 -22.69 -17.75
C GLY A 290 -15.67 -21.96 -16.67
N ALA A 291 -15.43 -22.29 -15.40
CA ALA A 291 -16.07 -21.62 -14.26
C ALA A 291 -15.66 -20.14 -14.15
N ALA A 292 -14.40 -19.81 -14.42
CA ALA A 292 -13.93 -18.43 -14.45
C ALA A 292 -14.62 -17.60 -15.55
N GLY A 293 -14.83 -18.18 -16.74
CA GLY A 293 -15.57 -17.53 -17.82
C GLY A 293 -17.03 -17.24 -17.44
N VAL A 294 -17.72 -18.22 -16.87
CA VAL A 294 -19.10 -18.04 -16.36
C VAL A 294 -19.15 -16.99 -15.25
N ALA A 295 -18.22 -17.05 -14.29
CA ALA A 295 -18.15 -16.07 -13.20
C ALA A 295 -17.91 -14.65 -13.72
N ALA A 296 -17.07 -14.48 -14.74
CA ALA A 296 -16.83 -13.18 -15.36
C ALA A 296 -18.08 -12.60 -16.03
N ILE A 297 -18.85 -13.44 -16.74
CA ILE A 297 -20.12 -13.04 -17.37
C ILE A 297 -21.14 -12.63 -16.30
N LEU A 298 -21.29 -13.45 -15.26
CA LEU A 298 -22.22 -13.16 -14.14
C LEU A 298 -21.83 -11.88 -13.40
N LEU A 299 -20.54 -11.67 -13.12
CA LEU A 299 -20.06 -10.46 -12.48
C LEU A 299 -20.29 -9.22 -13.32
N TYR A 300 -20.06 -9.31 -14.63
CA TYR A 300 -20.35 -8.22 -15.56
C TYR A 300 -21.83 -7.83 -15.54
N ALA A 301 -22.74 -8.83 -15.53
CA ALA A 301 -24.17 -8.60 -15.46
C ALA A 301 -24.61 -7.99 -14.12
N VAL A 302 -24.18 -8.57 -12.99
CA VAL A 302 -24.57 -8.13 -11.64
C VAL A 302 -24.01 -6.74 -11.31
N ALA A 303 -22.84 -6.38 -11.82
CA ALA A 303 -22.23 -5.09 -11.56
C ALA A 303 -22.91 -3.91 -12.26
N GLY A 304 -23.90 -4.16 -13.15
CA GLY A 304 -24.64 -3.09 -13.84
C GLY A 304 -23.78 -2.23 -14.75
N ILE A 305 -22.64 -2.74 -15.22
CA ILE A 305 -21.66 -1.95 -16.02
C ILE A 305 -22.24 -1.53 -17.38
N SER A 306 -23.20 -2.27 -17.92
CA SER A 306 -23.82 -2.01 -19.22
C SER A 306 -24.70 -0.76 -19.23
N GLU A 307 -25.29 -0.39 -18.09
CA GLU A 307 -26.17 0.78 -17.95
C GLU A 307 -25.39 2.04 -17.51
N ARG A 308 -24.08 1.92 -17.33
CA ARG A 308 -23.23 3.04 -16.95
C ARG A 308 -23.15 4.07 -18.09
N ALA A 309 -23.49 5.31 -17.79
CA ALA A 309 -23.00 6.47 -18.53
C ALA A 309 -21.48 6.48 -18.38
N SER A 310 -20.76 5.97 -19.38
CA SER A 310 -19.35 5.60 -19.28
C SER A 310 -18.38 6.76 -19.18
N GLY A 311 -18.83 7.99 -19.33
CA GLY A 311 -18.00 9.16 -19.19
C GLY A 311 -18.15 9.80 -17.82
N GLY A 312 -17.21 10.66 -17.42
CA GLY A 312 -17.44 11.56 -16.27
C GLY A 312 -18.75 12.35 -16.45
N ALA A 313 -19.17 13.14 -15.46
CA ALA A 313 -20.43 13.89 -15.48
C ALA A 313 -20.67 14.81 -16.70
N HIS A 314 -19.73 14.89 -17.65
CA HIS A 314 -19.75 15.69 -18.88
C HIS A 314 -19.42 14.92 -20.16
N GLU A 315 -19.18 13.61 -20.11
CA GLU A 315 -18.82 12.80 -21.28
C GLU A 315 -20.01 11.90 -21.67
N GLU A 316 -20.78 12.32 -22.67
CA GLU A 316 -21.90 11.52 -23.19
C GLU A 316 -21.40 10.39 -24.10
N GLY A 317 -21.46 9.14 -23.61
CA GLY A 317 -21.33 7.94 -24.42
C GLY A 317 -20.11 7.05 -24.13
N VAL A 318 -20.22 5.76 -24.53
CA VAL A 318 -19.16 4.74 -24.44
C VAL A 318 -17.99 5.06 -25.34
N ASP A 319 -18.26 5.66 -26.49
CA ASP A 319 -17.23 6.10 -27.44
C ASP A 319 -16.45 7.31 -26.91
N ALA A 320 -17.10 8.27 -26.23
CA ALA A 320 -16.43 9.46 -25.69
C ALA A 320 -15.38 9.11 -24.61
N SER A 321 -15.76 8.27 -23.63
CA SER A 321 -14.87 7.81 -22.56
C SER A 321 -13.71 6.94 -23.05
N ALA A 322 -13.96 6.08 -24.04
CA ALA A 322 -12.90 5.27 -24.65
C ALA A 322 -11.92 6.13 -25.45
N MET A 323 -12.42 7.11 -26.19
CA MET A 323 -11.59 8.05 -26.95
C MET A 323 -10.80 8.98 -26.03
N GLY A 324 -11.37 9.46 -24.92
CA GLY A 324 -10.65 10.25 -23.90
C GLY A 324 -9.40 9.54 -23.38
N ARG A 325 -9.49 8.22 -23.13
CA ARG A 325 -8.32 7.39 -22.76
C ARG A 325 -7.29 7.31 -23.87
N ILE A 326 -7.72 7.13 -25.12
CA ILE A 326 -6.81 7.07 -26.28
C ILE A 326 -6.05 8.39 -26.42
N TYR A 327 -6.74 9.53 -26.30
CA TYR A 327 -6.11 10.85 -26.31
C TYR A 327 -5.14 11.03 -25.15
N ALA A 328 -5.50 10.57 -23.94
CA ALA A 328 -4.60 10.58 -22.79
C ALA A 328 -3.35 9.71 -23.00
N TRP A 329 -3.45 8.56 -23.65
CA TRP A 329 -2.30 7.71 -23.96
C TRP A 329 -1.42 8.29 -25.07
N GLN A 330 -2.02 8.92 -26.08
CA GLN A 330 -1.29 9.67 -27.10
C GLN A 330 -0.53 10.85 -26.48
N ALA A 331 -1.17 11.58 -25.58
CA ALA A 331 -0.52 12.66 -24.84
C ALA A 331 0.65 12.15 -23.99
N ALA A 332 0.44 11.07 -23.23
CA ALA A 332 1.47 10.43 -22.42
C ALA A 332 2.67 9.97 -23.25
N PHE A 333 2.40 9.40 -24.43
CA PHE A 333 3.44 8.98 -25.36
C PHE A 333 4.20 10.17 -25.95
N GLY A 334 3.49 11.24 -26.33
CA GLY A 334 4.09 12.48 -26.82
C GLY A 334 5.02 13.13 -25.77
N MET A 335 4.60 13.18 -24.51
CA MET A 335 5.43 13.65 -23.39
C MET A 335 6.74 12.86 -23.26
N ALA A 336 6.67 11.54 -23.45
CA ALA A 336 7.84 10.67 -23.41
C ALA A 336 8.71 10.77 -24.67
N LEU A 337 8.15 11.08 -25.84
CA LEU A 337 8.94 11.34 -27.05
C LEU A 337 9.75 12.63 -26.92
N ASP A 338 9.16 13.68 -26.35
CA ASP A 338 9.85 14.95 -26.13
C ASP A 338 10.89 14.86 -25.01
N ASN A 339 10.64 14.04 -23.99
CA ASN A 339 11.53 13.83 -22.86
C ASN A 339 11.84 12.33 -22.62
N PRO A 340 12.63 11.66 -23.50
CA PRO A 340 12.77 10.19 -23.50
C PRO A 340 13.35 9.57 -22.23
N LEU A 341 14.23 10.29 -21.52
CA LEU A 341 14.95 9.76 -20.38
C LEU A 341 14.28 10.03 -19.04
N THR A 342 13.58 11.16 -18.91
CA THR A 342 13.05 11.64 -17.62
C THR A 342 11.57 11.93 -17.63
N GLY A 343 10.92 11.91 -18.79
CA GLY A 343 9.53 12.35 -18.93
C GLY A 343 9.36 13.83 -18.56
N VAL A 344 8.11 14.24 -18.35
CA VAL A 344 7.77 15.61 -17.92
C VAL A 344 7.93 15.84 -16.42
N GLY A 345 8.35 14.81 -15.67
CA GLY A 345 8.51 14.84 -14.21
C GLY A 345 7.29 14.30 -13.44
N LEU A 346 7.50 14.01 -12.16
CA LEU A 346 6.49 13.45 -11.26
C LEU A 346 5.26 14.37 -11.16
N ASP A 347 4.06 13.80 -11.23
CA ASP A 347 2.76 14.49 -11.12
C ASP A 347 2.54 15.62 -12.15
N ASN A 348 3.29 15.59 -13.26
CA ASN A 348 3.22 16.62 -14.30
C ASN A 348 2.35 16.23 -15.48
N PHE A 349 1.80 15.01 -15.54
CA PHE A 349 0.94 14.61 -16.66
C PHE A 349 -0.23 15.58 -16.85
N TYR A 350 -0.98 15.87 -15.78
CA TYR A 350 -2.19 16.71 -15.84
C TYR A 350 -1.88 18.14 -16.28
N VAL A 351 -0.74 18.68 -15.84
CA VAL A 351 -0.29 20.05 -16.20
C VAL A 351 0.08 20.14 -17.68
N ASN A 352 0.58 19.05 -18.26
CA ASN A 352 1.05 19.03 -19.64
C ASN A 352 -0.01 18.50 -20.61
N TYR A 353 -1.09 17.88 -20.13
CA TYR A 353 -2.06 17.17 -20.97
C TYR A 353 -2.60 18.03 -22.13
N TYR A 354 -2.95 19.30 -21.87
CA TYR A 354 -3.40 20.24 -22.90
C TYR A 354 -2.46 20.35 -24.11
N PHE A 355 -1.15 20.39 -23.88
CA PHE A 355 -0.15 20.61 -24.94
C PHE A 355 0.10 19.37 -25.80
N TYR A 356 -0.19 18.19 -25.26
CA TYR A 356 0.12 16.90 -25.88
C TYR A 356 -1.12 16.16 -26.35
N SER A 357 -2.31 16.55 -25.90
CA SER A 357 -3.56 15.91 -26.32
C SER A 357 -3.87 16.31 -27.77
N PRO A 358 -4.16 15.36 -28.66
CA PRO A 358 -4.58 15.66 -30.03
C PRO A 358 -6.02 16.22 -30.10
N HIS A 359 -6.76 16.15 -28.99
CA HIS A 359 -8.11 16.69 -28.87
C HIS A 359 -8.29 17.34 -27.50
N TRP A 360 -8.79 18.58 -27.47
CA TRP A 360 -9.10 19.31 -26.25
C TRP A 360 -10.59 19.61 -26.19
N ASP A 361 -11.26 19.05 -25.20
CA ASP A 361 -12.70 19.22 -24.93
C ASP A 361 -12.96 20.21 -23.79
N GLY A 362 -11.95 20.96 -23.36
CA GLY A 362 -12.07 21.93 -22.28
C GLY A 362 -11.69 21.40 -20.89
N LEU A 363 -11.36 20.11 -20.76
CA LEU A 363 -10.97 19.52 -19.49
C LEU A 363 -9.78 18.56 -19.61
N ASN A 364 -9.03 18.45 -18.52
CA ASN A 364 -7.92 17.50 -18.45
C ASN A 364 -8.43 16.11 -18.08
N HIS A 365 -7.99 15.13 -18.86
CA HIS A 365 -8.32 13.72 -18.65
C HIS A 365 -7.23 13.01 -17.86
N ALA A 366 -7.59 12.05 -17.01
CA ALA A 366 -6.60 11.20 -16.37
C ALA A 366 -6.09 10.12 -17.35
N VAL A 367 -4.83 9.70 -17.20
CA VAL A 367 -4.21 8.68 -18.06
C VAL A 367 -4.99 7.35 -18.04
N HIS A 368 -5.57 7.00 -16.90
CA HIS A 368 -6.24 5.73 -16.66
C HIS A 368 -5.40 4.50 -17.07
N SER A 369 -4.08 4.60 -16.92
CA SER A 369 -3.13 3.52 -17.13
C SER A 369 -1.83 3.84 -16.41
N THR A 370 -1.44 2.96 -15.50
CA THR A 370 -0.20 3.10 -14.70
C THR A 370 1.00 3.14 -15.63
N TRP A 371 0.98 2.34 -16.70
CA TRP A 371 2.10 2.22 -17.63
C TRP A 371 2.32 3.50 -18.42
N PHE A 372 1.26 4.09 -18.97
CA PHE A 372 1.34 5.37 -19.66
C PHE A 372 1.62 6.53 -18.70
N GLY A 373 1.12 6.47 -17.45
CA GLY A 373 1.42 7.49 -16.44
C GLY A 373 2.91 7.51 -16.08
N VAL A 374 3.48 6.33 -15.80
CA VAL A 374 4.93 6.20 -15.53
C VAL A 374 5.75 6.59 -16.77
N LEU A 375 5.30 6.22 -17.97
CA LEU A 375 5.95 6.61 -19.23
C LEU A 375 6.02 8.14 -19.38
N ALA A 376 4.90 8.83 -19.19
CA ALA A 376 4.83 10.28 -19.33
C ALA A 376 5.73 10.99 -18.30
N GLU A 377 5.73 10.53 -17.06
CA GLU A 377 6.36 11.24 -15.93
C GLU A 377 7.81 10.83 -15.67
N THR A 378 8.28 9.70 -16.20
CA THR A 378 9.66 9.22 -16.05
C THR A 378 10.36 8.83 -17.36
N GLY A 379 9.68 8.95 -18.50
CA GLY A 379 10.22 8.60 -19.81
C GLY A 379 10.35 7.07 -20.02
N PHE A 380 10.92 6.69 -21.15
CA PHE A 380 11.14 5.28 -21.51
C PHE A 380 12.09 4.59 -20.54
N LEU A 381 13.15 5.29 -20.10
CA LEU A 381 14.11 4.73 -19.15
C LEU A 381 13.44 4.39 -17.81
N GLY A 382 12.68 5.34 -17.25
CA GLY A 382 11.94 5.10 -16.01
C GLY A 382 10.91 3.98 -16.14
N LEU A 383 10.16 3.93 -17.25
CA LEU A 383 9.23 2.84 -17.52
C LEU A 383 9.91 1.47 -17.58
N ILE A 384 11.04 1.34 -18.26
CA ILE A 384 11.78 0.07 -18.36
C ILE A 384 12.21 -0.42 -16.97
N ILE A 385 12.77 0.47 -16.15
CA ILE A 385 13.19 0.12 -14.77
C ILE A 385 11.97 -0.22 -13.91
N PHE A 386 10.86 0.51 -14.05
CA PHE A 386 9.62 0.23 -13.35
C PHE A 386 9.03 -1.15 -13.70
N ILE A 387 8.97 -1.49 -15.00
CA ILE A 387 8.52 -2.82 -15.46
C ILE A 387 9.45 -3.91 -14.94
N ALA A 388 10.77 -3.69 -14.96
CA ALA A 388 11.73 -4.63 -14.41
C ALA A 388 11.52 -4.85 -12.90
N PHE A 389 11.25 -3.78 -12.15
CA PHE A 389 10.92 -3.84 -10.72
C PHE A 389 9.65 -4.67 -10.48
N VAL A 390 8.54 -4.32 -11.16
CA VAL A 390 7.24 -5.00 -11.01
C VAL A 390 7.36 -6.48 -11.39
N THR A 391 8.07 -6.79 -12.48
CA THR A 391 8.28 -8.16 -12.93
C THR A 391 9.12 -8.95 -11.94
N THR A 392 10.19 -8.35 -11.40
CA THR A 392 11.01 -9.01 -10.37
C THR A 392 10.19 -9.28 -9.11
N ALA A 393 9.36 -8.32 -8.67
CA ALA A 393 8.47 -8.51 -7.53
C ALA A 393 7.47 -9.66 -7.76
N MET A 394 6.86 -9.73 -8.95
CA MET A 394 5.92 -10.79 -9.31
C MET A 394 6.57 -12.17 -9.38
N LEU A 395 7.76 -12.27 -9.98
CA LEU A 395 8.54 -13.50 -10.03
C LEU A 395 8.99 -13.94 -8.63
N SER A 396 9.41 -13.01 -7.77
CA SER A 396 9.73 -13.30 -6.37
C SER A 396 8.51 -13.79 -5.60
N ALA A 397 7.33 -13.18 -5.78
CA ALA A 397 6.10 -13.62 -5.14
C ALA A 397 5.74 -15.05 -5.55
N LYS A 398 5.80 -15.35 -6.86
CA LYS A 398 5.53 -16.69 -7.40
C LYS A 398 6.51 -17.72 -6.87
N SER A 399 7.81 -17.46 -7.00
CA SER A 399 8.87 -18.38 -6.54
C SER A 399 8.81 -18.61 -5.02
N THR A 400 8.48 -17.57 -4.25
CA THR A 400 8.32 -17.69 -2.79
C THR A 400 7.14 -18.59 -2.44
N LEU A 401 5.98 -18.43 -3.11
CA LEU A 401 4.84 -19.30 -2.89
C LEU A 401 5.16 -20.77 -3.22
N GLU A 402 5.79 -21.02 -4.37
CA GLU A 402 6.20 -22.38 -4.78
C GLU A 402 7.18 -23.01 -3.76
N LYS A 403 8.16 -22.23 -3.27
CA LYS A 403 9.08 -22.66 -2.21
C LYS A 403 8.34 -22.99 -0.90
N VAL A 404 7.39 -22.14 -0.51
CA VAL A 404 6.63 -22.32 0.74
C VAL A 404 5.71 -23.53 0.64
N GLU A 405 5.06 -23.76 -0.51
CA GLU A 405 4.24 -24.94 -0.80
C GLU A 405 5.06 -26.23 -0.68
N ALA A 406 6.24 -26.27 -1.31
CA ALA A 406 7.15 -27.42 -1.24
C ALA A 406 7.60 -27.76 0.19
N HIS A 407 7.61 -26.77 1.10
CA HIS A 407 8.07 -26.91 2.48
C HIS A 407 6.96 -26.60 3.50
N VAL A 408 5.69 -26.78 3.14
CA VAL A 408 4.54 -26.36 3.96
C VAL A 408 4.48 -27.01 5.35
N ASN A 409 5.09 -28.19 5.52
CA ASN A 409 5.17 -28.87 6.82
C ASN A 409 6.37 -28.42 7.67
N GLN A 410 7.31 -27.68 7.10
CA GLN A 410 8.51 -27.19 7.78
C GLN A 410 8.41 -25.70 8.11
N LEU A 411 7.61 -24.95 7.34
CA LEU A 411 7.44 -23.52 7.49
C LEU A 411 6.21 -23.15 8.33
N PRO A 412 6.20 -21.99 9.00
CA PRO A 412 5.02 -21.47 9.66
C PRO A 412 3.85 -21.32 8.68
N ILE A 413 2.65 -21.74 9.07
CA ILE A 413 1.47 -21.66 8.21
C ILE A 413 1.11 -20.22 7.79
N SER A 414 1.48 -19.23 8.60
CA SER A 414 1.29 -17.81 8.26
C SER A 414 2.11 -17.37 7.05
N PHE A 415 3.24 -18.04 6.74
CA PHE A 415 4.01 -17.77 5.53
C PHE A 415 3.24 -18.23 4.29
N TYR A 416 2.61 -19.40 4.34
CA TYR A 416 1.82 -19.93 3.23
C TYR A 416 0.57 -19.07 2.97
N CYS A 417 -0.10 -18.62 4.03
CA CYS A 417 -1.19 -17.64 3.90
C CYS A 417 -0.68 -16.33 3.26
N SER A 418 0.40 -15.75 3.80
CA SER A 418 0.94 -14.50 3.25
C SER A 418 1.39 -14.64 1.80
N ALA A 419 2.01 -15.76 1.42
CA ALA A 419 2.49 -15.99 0.06
C ALA A 419 1.35 -16.01 -0.97
N GLN A 420 0.23 -16.66 -0.64
CA GLN A 420 -0.98 -16.65 -1.48
C GLN A 420 -1.56 -15.24 -1.59
N ALA A 421 -1.71 -14.56 -0.45
CA ALA A 421 -2.27 -13.21 -0.40
C ALA A 421 -1.43 -12.20 -1.20
N LEU A 422 -0.10 -12.26 -1.09
CA LEU A 422 0.82 -11.34 -1.77
C LEU A 422 0.86 -11.60 -3.27
N LEU A 423 0.86 -12.87 -3.71
CA LEU A 423 0.80 -13.19 -5.13
C LEU A 423 -0.52 -12.71 -5.75
N GLY A 424 -1.66 -13.06 -5.14
CA GLY A 424 -2.97 -12.66 -5.63
C GLY A 424 -3.15 -11.14 -5.64
N GLY A 425 -2.70 -10.46 -4.58
CA GLY A 425 -2.81 -9.01 -4.43
C GLY A 425 -1.94 -8.28 -5.43
N LEU A 426 -0.71 -8.75 -5.67
CA LEU A 426 0.21 -8.12 -6.62
C LEU A 426 -0.26 -8.33 -8.06
N ALA A 427 -0.70 -9.54 -8.41
CA ALA A 427 -1.29 -9.82 -9.71
C ALA A 427 -2.51 -8.94 -9.99
N ALA A 428 -3.43 -8.83 -9.04
CA ALA A 428 -4.60 -7.98 -9.17
C ALA A 428 -4.24 -6.49 -9.29
N THR A 429 -3.28 -6.02 -8.48
CA THR A 429 -2.79 -4.63 -8.57
C THR A 429 -2.22 -4.32 -9.95
N ILE A 430 -1.44 -5.23 -10.54
CA ILE A 430 -0.86 -5.07 -11.89
C ILE A 430 -1.98 -5.04 -12.96
N VAL A 431 -2.92 -5.97 -12.87
CA VAL A 431 -4.04 -6.06 -13.82
C VAL A 431 -4.92 -4.82 -13.73
N SER A 432 -5.33 -4.41 -12.53
CA SER A 432 -6.15 -3.21 -12.31
C SER A 432 -5.38 -1.92 -12.62
N GLY A 433 -4.07 -1.88 -12.35
CA GLY A 433 -3.19 -0.76 -12.71
C GLY A 433 -3.09 -0.53 -14.22
N THR A 434 -3.45 -1.50 -15.05
CA THR A 434 -3.57 -1.29 -16.51
C THR A 434 -4.72 -0.34 -16.86
N PHE A 435 -5.71 -0.19 -15.97
CA PHE A 435 -6.89 0.66 -16.13
C PHE A 435 -6.91 1.88 -15.21
N LEU A 436 -5.89 2.06 -14.36
CA LEU A 436 -5.80 3.08 -13.31
C LEU A 436 -4.41 3.73 -13.27
N THR A 437 -4.31 4.99 -12.88
CA THR A 437 -3.03 5.72 -12.79
C THR A 437 -2.43 5.58 -11.39
N GLN A 438 -1.70 4.49 -11.14
CA GLN A 438 -1.32 4.07 -9.79
C GLN A 438 0.19 3.79 -9.64
N GLY A 439 0.99 4.24 -10.60
CA GLY A 439 2.43 3.98 -10.68
C GLY A 439 3.26 4.59 -9.56
N PHE A 440 2.78 5.67 -8.93
CA PHE A 440 3.48 6.37 -7.85
C PHE A 440 2.76 6.25 -6.49
N ASN A 441 1.77 5.35 -6.40
CA ASN A 441 0.95 5.14 -5.22
C ASN A 441 1.27 3.82 -4.50
N TRP A 442 0.77 3.70 -3.26
CA TRP A 442 1.06 2.62 -2.30
C TRP A 442 1.02 1.15 -2.80
N PRO A 443 0.02 0.68 -3.57
CA PRO A 443 -0.26 -0.76 -3.71
C PRO A 443 0.93 -1.61 -4.20
N ILE A 444 1.59 -1.18 -5.28
CA ILE A 444 2.69 -1.93 -5.90
C ILE A 444 3.88 -2.01 -4.93
N TYR A 445 4.23 -0.88 -4.32
CA TYR A 445 5.41 -0.79 -3.47
C TYR A 445 5.21 -1.55 -2.15
N LEU A 446 4.05 -1.40 -1.52
CA LEU A 446 3.73 -2.06 -0.26
C LEU A 446 3.71 -3.60 -0.40
N LEU A 447 3.03 -4.12 -1.43
CA LEU A 447 3.03 -5.56 -1.72
C LEU A 447 4.42 -6.06 -2.02
N SER A 448 5.20 -5.30 -2.79
CA SER A 448 6.60 -5.65 -3.10
C SER A 448 7.46 -5.70 -1.83
N GLY A 449 7.29 -4.76 -0.90
CA GLY A 449 7.99 -4.75 0.39
C GLY A 449 7.69 -6.01 1.22
N LEU A 450 6.40 -6.40 1.31
CA LEU A 450 5.99 -7.62 1.99
C LEU A 450 6.47 -8.90 1.28
N VAL A 451 6.49 -8.92 -0.06
CA VAL A 451 7.05 -10.02 -0.85
C VAL A 451 8.53 -10.19 -0.55
N ILE A 452 9.31 -9.10 -0.60
CA ILE A 452 10.75 -9.11 -0.32
C ILE A 452 11.01 -9.63 1.11
N ALA A 453 10.24 -9.14 2.09
CA ALA A 453 10.31 -9.62 3.46
C ALA A 453 10.01 -11.13 3.56
N LEU A 454 8.95 -11.60 2.92
CA LEU A 454 8.54 -13.01 2.99
C LEU A 454 9.54 -13.93 2.30
N THR A 455 10.08 -13.53 1.15
CA THR A 455 11.16 -14.26 0.47
C THR A 455 12.34 -14.42 1.42
N ARG A 456 12.79 -13.33 2.04
CA ARG A 456 13.92 -13.35 2.96
C ARG A 456 13.65 -14.20 4.20
N ALA A 457 12.49 -14.03 4.82
CA ALA A 457 12.10 -14.79 6.01
C ALA A 457 11.98 -16.29 5.71
N THR A 458 11.49 -16.66 4.52
CA THR A 458 11.41 -18.05 4.06
C THR A 458 12.81 -18.65 3.91
N ASP A 459 13.71 -17.96 3.20
CA ASP A 459 15.08 -18.44 2.99
C ASP A 459 15.85 -18.55 4.32
N GLU A 460 15.69 -17.58 5.24
CA GLU A 460 16.32 -17.64 6.57
C GLU A 460 15.76 -18.77 7.44
N PHE A 461 14.46 -19.06 7.37
CA PHE A 461 13.86 -20.14 8.15
C PHE A 461 14.36 -21.51 7.66
N LEU A 462 14.46 -21.70 6.34
CA LEU A 462 14.96 -22.96 5.76
C LEU A 462 16.47 -23.16 5.95
N ALA A 463 17.24 -22.08 6.08
CA ALA A 463 18.68 -22.15 6.30
C ALA A 463 19.08 -22.47 7.75
N LYS A 464 18.16 -22.39 8.72
CA LYS A 464 18.47 -22.74 10.12
C LYS A 464 18.69 -24.24 10.27
N PRO A 465 19.80 -24.69 10.91
CA PRO A 465 19.98 -26.10 11.23
C PRO A 465 18.84 -26.57 12.13
N LYS A 466 18.28 -27.75 11.83
CA LYS A 466 17.18 -28.38 12.56
C LYS A 466 17.60 -28.89 13.92
#